data_AF-A0A6P2FXC0-F1
#
_entry.id   AF-A0A6P2FXC0-F1
#
_cell.length_a   1.000
_cell.length_b   1.000
_cell.length_c   1.000
_cell.angle_alpha   90.00
_cell.angle_beta   90.00
_cell.angle_gamma   90.00
#
_symmetry.space_group_name_H-M   'P 1'
#
loop_
_entity.id
_entity.type
_entity.pdbx_description
1 polymer ?
#
loop_
_entity_poly.entity_id
_entity_poly.type
_entity_poly.pdbx_seq_one_letter_code
_entity_poly.pdbx_strand_id
1 'polypeptide(L)'
;MRLHRSLISILAATVLVAGAHAAQEGLESQPPTLRLDAAANLEVVEDTAWASLTVEREAREAKDAQRQAAAAFAKVVAQAKETSGLDVRTESFYTGPVYGRDGKIASWRSRGEIRIESKNTSAVAQAAAELGTQARLTGSGFYLSTTARTQAEKGLIGTAVEEFQGKAKVTALALGFPQTEIKEISIGQSGYNPRPPGPMMKSMAMSAEMASRATEPLPMEPGKATVSVTVSGAVTLKR
;
A
#
# COMPACT_ATOMS: atom_id res chain seq x y z
N MET A 1 -65.55 -79.42 48.65
CA MET A 1 -66.97 -79.03 48.46
C MET A 1 -67.01 -77.57 48.06
N ARG A 2 -67.43 -77.25 46.82
CA ARG A 2 -67.75 -75.90 46.29
C ARG A 2 -66.58 -74.88 46.27
N LEU A 3 -66.47 -73.87 45.42
CA LEU A 3 -66.97 -73.44 44.10
C LEU A 3 -66.27 -72.07 43.88
N HIS A 4 -66.33 -71.55 42.64
CA HIS A 4 -66.21 -70.14 42.22
C HIS A 4 -64.82 -69.63 41.83
N ARG A 5 -64.63 -68.77 40.82
CA ARG A 5 -65.28 -68.39 39.54
C ARG A 5 -64.56 -67.10 39.08
N SER A 6 -64.42 -66.93 37.76
CA SER A 6 -64.31 -65.64 37.02
C SER A 6 -62.99 -64.86 37.10
N LEU A 7 -62.24 -64.71 35.99
CA LEU A 7 -62.42 -63.87 34.78
C LEU A 7 -61.90 -62.42 34.97
N ILE A 8 -60.75 -62.12 34.34
CA ILE A 8 -60.44 -60.78 33.81
C ILE A 8 -59.73 -60.98 32.47
N SER A 9 -60.36 -60.50 31.39
CA SER A 9 -59.86 -60.43 30.02
C SER A 9 -58.98 -59.19 29.85
N ILE A 10 -57.82 -59.33 29.19
CA ILE A 10 -56.99 -58.19 28.74
C ILE A 10 -56.99 -58.16 27.21
N LEU A 11 -57.40 -57.01 26.68
CA LEU A 11 -57.45 -56.64 25.27
C LEU A 11 -56.09 -56.02 24.88
N ALA A 12 -55.41 -56.54 23.87
CA ALA A 12 -54.19 -55.95 23.30
C ALA A 12 -54.39 -55.66 21.80
N ALA A 13 -54.29 -54.37 21.46
CA ALA A 13 -54.41 -53.84 20.11
C ALA A 13 -53.05 -53.84 19.41
N THR A 14 -52.97 -54.43 18.22
CA THR A 14 -51.77 -54.46 17.38
C THR A 14 -51.86 -53.38 16.32
N VAL A 15 -51.01 -52.35 16.44
CA VAL A 15 -50.84 -51.29 15.43
C VAL A 15 -49.83 -51.76 14.38
N LEU A 16 -50.25 -51.85 13.11
CA LEU A 16 -49.35 -52.06 11.97
C LEU A 16 -48.65 -50.73 11.63
N VAL A 17 -47.32 -50.71 11.76
CA VAL A 17 -46.46 -49.64 11.28
C VAL A 17 -46.14 -49.89 9.81
N ALA A 18 -46.67 -49.05 8.91
CA ALA A 18 -46.25 -49.00 7.51
C ALA A 18 -44.94 -48.21 7.41
N GLY A 19 -43.89 -48.86 6.90
CA GLY A 19 -42.55 -48.28 6.78
C GLY A 19 -42.47 -47.15 5.75
N ALA A 20 -42.06 -45.97 6.22
CA ALA A 20 -41.52 -44.94 5.35
C ALA A 20 -40.08 -45.32 4.97
N HIS A 21 -39.87 -45.81 3.75
CA HIS A 21 -38.55 -45.79 3.13
C HIS A 21 -38.23 -44.33 2.80
N ALA A 22 -37.52 -43.66 3.69
CA ALA A 22 -36.88 -42.40 3.37
C ALA A 22 -35.88 -42.64 2.22
N ALA A 23 -36.07 -41.91 1.13
CA ALA A 23 -35.10 -41.78 0.06
C ALA A 23 -33.79 -41.25 0.66
N GLN A 24 -32.80 -42.14 0.77
CA GLN A 24 -31.44 -41.76 1.09
C GLN A 24 -30.83 -41.26 -0.23
N GLU A 25 -31.09 -40.00 -0.60
CA GLU A 25 -30.28 -39.30 -1.58
C GLU A 25 -28.83 -39.40 -1.10
N GLY A 26 -27.98 -40.05 -1.90
CA GLY A 26 -26.57 -40.15 -1.61
C GLY A 26 -26.02 -38.75 -1.41
N LEU A 27 -25.59 -38.44 -0.18
CA LEU A 27 -24.69 -37.34 0.10
C LEU A 27 -23.41 -37.66 -0.67
N GLU A 28 -23.35 -37.23 -1.93
CA GLU A 28 -22.12 -37.18 -2.70
C GLU A 28 -21.18 -36.30 -1.86
N SER A 29 -20.25 -36.95 -1.16
CA SER A 29 -19.36 -36.28 -0.22
C SER A 29 -18.59 -35.23 -1.02
N GLN A 30 -18.89 -33.95 -0.80
CA GLN A 30 -18.23 -32.90 -1.56
C GLN A 30 -16.72 -33.04 -1.38
N PRO A 31 -15.95 -33.00 -2.48
CA PRO A 31 -14.50 -33.14 -2.40
C PRO A 31 -13.90 -32.06 -1.49
N PRO A 32 -12.89 -32.38 -0.68
CA PRO A 32 -12.27 -31.42 0.22
C PRO A 32 -11.76 -30.19 -0.53
N THR A 33 -11.91 -29.01 0.07
CA THR A 33 -11.42 -27.75 -0.49
C THR A 33 -10.20 -27.27 0.29
N LEU A 34 -9.10 -27.00 -0.40
CA LEU A 34 -7.90 -26.39 0.14
C LEU A 34 -7.87 -24.90 -0.21
N ARG A 35 -7.75 -24.04 0.80
CA ARG A 35 -7.51 -22.60 0.60
C ARG A 35 -6.05 -22.28 0.85
N LEU A 36 -5.46 -21.48 -0.02
CA LEU A 36 -4.06 -21.09 0.08
C LEU A 36 -3.82 -19.70 -0.53
N ASP A 37 -2.69 -19.13 -0.12
CA ASP A 37 -2.16 -17.89 -0.66
C ASP A 37 -0.72 -18.12 -1.11
N ALA A 38 -0.34 -17.49 -2.21
CA ALA A 38 1.02 -17.43 -2.73
C ALA A 38 1.34 -16.00 -3.17
N ALA A 39 2.61 -15.62 -3.14
CA ALA A 39 3.04 -14.30 -3.57
C ALA A 39 4.33 -14.39 -4.37
N ALA A 40 4.47 -13.51 -5.36
CA ALA A 40 5.70 -13.29 -6.09
C ALA A 40 6.17 -11.86 -5.87
N ASN A 41 7.49 -11.69 -5.70
CA ASN A 41 8.12 -10.42 -5.37
C ASN A 41 9.20 -10.07 -6.40
N LEU A 42 9.36 -8.78 -6.70
CA LEU A 42 10.44 -8.25 -7.53
C LEU A 42 11.02 -6.99 -6.88
N GLU A 43 12.33 -6.91 -6.77
CA GLU A 43 13.02 -5.65 -6.48
C GLU A 43 13.19 -4.82 -7.75
N VAL A 44 12.73 -3.57 -7.71
CA VAL A 44 12.83 -2.63 -8.83
C VAL A 44 13.55 -1.39 -8.36
N VAL A 45 14.51 -0.92 -9.15
CA VAL A 45 15.21 0.35 -8.88
C VAL A 45 14.19 1.49 -8.98
N GLU A 46 14.22 2.40 -8.01
CA GLU A 46 13.39 3.60 -8.04
C GLU A 46 13.78 4.49 -9.22
N ASP A 47 12.81 4.86 -10.06
CA ASP A 47 13.07 5.49 -11.35
C ASP A 47 12.69 6.97 -11.42
N THR A 48 12.13 7.54 -10.34
CA THR A 48 11.80 8.97 -10.26
C THR A 48 12.52 9.63 -9.08
N ALA A 49 13.29 10.67 -9.38
CA ALA A 49 13.87 11.57 -8.38
C ALA A 49 12.88 12.70 -8.04
N TRP A 50 12.91 13.19 -6.79
CA TRP A 50 12.12 14.33 -6.36
C TRP A 50 12.88 15.23 -5.37
N ALA A 51 12.48 16.49 -5.32
CA ALA A 51 12.91 17.46 -4.31
C ALA A 51 11.72 18.34 -3.87
N SER A 52 11.62 18.58 -2.57
CA SER A 52 10.68 19.53 -1.97
C SER A 52 11.42 20.80 -1.58
N LEU A 53 10.87 21.95 -1.97
CA LEU A 53 11.37 23.27 -1.60
C LEU A 53 10.27 24.07 -0.92
N THR A 54 10.68 24.95 0.00
CA THR A 54 9.78 25.82 0.75
C THR A 54 10.15 27.28 0.55
N VAL A 55 9.13 28.12 0.33
CA VAL A 55 9.22 29.58 0.43
C VAL A 55 8.46 30.04 1.67
N GLU A 56 9.09 30.88 2.48
CA GLU A 56 8.48 31.40 3.70
C GLU A 56 8.70 32.90 3.83
N ARG A 57 7.67 33.64 4.25
CA ARG A 57 7.75 35.06 4.61
C ARG A 57 7.01 35.32 5.91
N GLU A 58 7.52 36.28 6.67
CA GLU A 58 6.96 36.69 7.96
C GLU A 58 6.68 38.20 7.94
N ALA A 59 5.54 38.62 8.48
CA ALA A 59 5.16 40.01 8.60
C ALA A 59 4.33 40.24 9.86
N ARG A 60 4.14 41.49 10.27
CA ARG A 60 3.29 41.82 11.43
C ARG A 60 1.81 41.50 11.19
N GLU A 61 1.35 41.63 9.96
CA GLU A 61 -0.04 41.39 9.55
C GLU A 61 -0.15 40.13 8.69
N ALA A 62 -1.20 39.33 8.92
CA ALA A 62 -1.45 38.09 8.18
C ALA A 62 -1.50 38.30 6.66
N LYS A 63 -2.19 39.35 6.22
CA LYS A 63 -2.37 39.68 4.79
C LYS A 63 -1.04 40.05 4.12
N ASP A 64 -0.14 40.70 4.85
CA ASP A 64 1.17 41.06 4.32
C ASP A 64 2.07 39.84 4.20
N ALA A 65 2.09 38.98 5.22
CA ALA A 65 2.84 37.72 5.19
C ALA A 65 2.39 36.84 4.01
N GLN A 66 1.06 36.68 3.84
CA GLN A 66 0.48 35.91 2.75
C GLN A 66 0.82 36.51 1.38
N ARG A 67 0.65 37.82 1.18
CA ARG A 67 0.94 38.48 -0.10
C ARG A 67 2.42 38.34 -0.48
N GLN A 68 3.32 38.57 0.47
CA GLN A 68 4.76 38.46 0.24
C GLN A 68 5.18 37.02 -0.07
N ALA A 69 4.69 36.04 0.69
CA ALA A 69 4.98 34.63 0.44
C ALA A 69 4.39 34.16 -0.88
N ALA A 70 3.15 34.53 -1.22
CA ALA A 70 2.51 34.14 -2.48
C ALA A 70 3.26 34.69 -3.69
N ALA A 71 3.69 35.96 -3.64
CA ALA A 71 4.48 36.58 -4.71
C ALA A 71 5.85 35.91 -4.88
N ALA A 72 6.54 35.61 -3.77
CA ALA A 72 7.82 34.89 -3.83
C ALA A 72 7.65 33.44 -4.31
N PHE A 73 6.61 32.76 -3.84
CA PHE A 73 6.30 31.38 -4.22
C PHE A 73 5.93 31.27 -5.70
N ALA A 74 5.13 32.20 -6.24
CA ALA A 74 4.78 32.24 -7.65
C ALA A 74 6.02 32.35 -8.56
N LYS A 75 7.04 33.13 -8.16
CA LYS A 75 8.31 33.23 -8.90
C LYS A 75 9.06 31.90 -8.92
N VAL A 76 9.16 31.23 -7.78
CA VAL A 76 9.80 29.91 -7.66
C VAL A 76 9.07 28.86 -8.51
N VAL A 77 7.74 28.85 -8.48
CA VAL A 77 6.93 27.93 -9.32
C VAL A 77 7.12 28.23 -10.81
N ALA A 78 7.16 29.51 -11.21
CA ALA A 78 7.38 29.89 -12.60
C ALA A 78 8.76 29.43 -13.08
N GLN A 79 9.82 29.72 -12.33
CA GLN A 79 11.18 29.30 -12.64
C GLN A 79 11.32 27.77 -12.69
N ALA A 80 10.68 27.04 -11.77
CA ALA A 80 10.69 25.57 -11.79
C ALA A 80 10.09 25.00 -13.09
N LYS A 81 9.05 25.65 -13.62
CA LYS A 81 8.38 25.24 -14.87
C LYS A 81 9.16 25.56 -16.14
N GLU A 82 10.19 26.42 -16.07
CA GLU A 82 11.08 26.69 -17.20
C GLU A 82 12.02 25.50 -17.48
N THR A 83 12.27 24.66 -16.48
CA THR A 83 13.09 23.45 -16.65
C THR A 83 12.28 22.36 -17.35
N SER A 84 12.66 22.04 -18.58
CA SER A 84 11.99 21.00 -19.37
C SER A 84 12.15 19.61 -18.74
N GLY A 85 11.06 18.84 -18.71
CA GLY A 85 11.06 17.47 -18.19
C GLY A 85 10.92 17.35 -16.67
N LEU A 86 10.65 18.45 -15.97
CA LEU A 86 10.20 18.41 -14.57
C LEU A 86 8.66 18.39 -14.50
N ASP A 87 8.12 17.52 -13.65
CA ASP A 87 6.79 17.69 -13.10
C ASP A 87 6.89 18.57 -11.85
N VAL A 88 6.04 19.59 -11.79
CA VAL A 88 6.07 20.64 -10.76
C VAL A 88 4.71 20.69 -10.08
N ARG A 89 4.69 20.36 -8.79
CA ARG A 89 3.48 20.31 -7.97
C ARG A 89 3.57 21.23 -6.78
N THR A 90 2.50 21.98 -6.52
CA THR A 90 2.33 22.72 -5.27
C THR A 90 1.72 21.78 -4.24
N GLU A 91 2.41 21.54 -3.13
CA GLU A 91 1.97 20.61 -2.09
C GLU A 91 1.06 21.32 -1.08
N SER A 92 1.48 22.48 -0.59
CA SER A 92 0.71 23.22 0.40
C SER A 92 1.03 24.71 0.38
N PHE A 93 0.08 25.51 0.87
CA PHE A 93 0.28 26.91 1.17
C PHE A 93 -0.52 27.27 2.42
N TYR A 94 0.15 27.78 3.45
CA TYR A 94 -0.46 28.04 4.75
C TYR A 94 0.03 29.35 5.35
N THR A 95 -0.84 30.04 6.08
CA THR A 95 -0.50 31.23 6.87
C THR A 95 -0.97 31.03 8.30
N GLY A 96 -0.07 31.21 9.26
CA GLY A 96 -0.34 31.03 10.68
C GLY A 96 0.33 32.08 11.57
N PRO A 97 -0.20 32.29 12.78
CA PRO A 97 0.41 33.19 13.75
C PRO A 97 1.71 32.60 14.31
N VAL A 98 2.66 33.49 14.60
CA VAL A 98 3.87 33.19 15.37
C VAL A 98 3.71 33.87 16.72
N TYR A 99 3.69 33.07 17.78
CA TYR A 99 3.50 33.57 19.14
C TYR A 99 4.83 33.94 19.80
N GLY A 100 4.83 35.08 20.49
CA GLY A 100 5.93 35.52 21.35
C GLY A 100 5.95 34.77 22.69
N ARG A 101 6.96 35.07 23.51
CA ARG A 101 7.11 34.46 24.85
C ARG A 101 5.97 34.82 25.81
N ASP A 102 5.26 35.90 25.53
CA ASP A 102 4.10 36.39 26.27
C ASP A 102 2.79 35.71 25.84
N GLY A 103 2.83 34.77 24.90
CA GLY A 103 1.67 34.08 24.36
C GLY A 103 0.83 34.93 23.40
N LYS A 104 1.25 36.17 23.09
CA LYS A 104 0.58 37.02 22.11
C LYS A 104 1.16 36.78 20.72
N ILE A 105 0.39 37.12 19.69
CA ILE A 105 0.86 37.06 18.30
C ILE A 105 1.96 38.11 18.14
N ALA A 106 3.19 37.68 17.86
CA ALA A 106 4.32 38.55 17.58
C ALA A 106 4.38 38.90 16.09
N SER A 107 4.00 37.96 15.24
CA SER A 107 3.99 38.09 13.78
C SER A 107 3.12 37.00 13.14
N TRP A 108 2.98 37.06 11.83
CA TRP A 108 2.34 36.06 10.99
C TRP A 108 3.34 35.52 9.99
N ARG A 109 3.34 34.21 9.82
CA ARG A 109 4.21 33.49 8.90
C ARG A 109 3.38 32.80 7.84
N SER A 110 3.77 32.99 6.59
CA SER A 110 3.17 32.31 5.45
C SER A 110 4.21 31.47 4.72
N ARG A 111 3.86 30.22 4.45
CA ARG A 111 4.74 29.18 3.92
C ARG A 111 4.06 28.48 2.74
N GLY A 112 4.75 28.41 1.60
CA GLY A 112 4.39 27.60 0.45
C GLY A 112 5.40 26.48 0.24
N GLU A 113 4.93 25.28 -0.10
CA GLU A 113 5.76 24.13 -0.44
C GLU A 113 5.51 23.67 -1.88
N ILE A 114 6.59 23.45 -2.61
CA ILE A 114 6.61 22.96 -3.98
C ILE A 114 7.42 21.67 -4.02
N ARG A 115 6.95 20.70 -4.79
CA ARG A 115 7.67 19.47 -5.15
C ARG A 115 7.99 19.49 -6.63
N ILE A 116 9.24 19.22 -6.96
CA ILE A 116 9.70 18.96 -8.32
C ILE A 116 10.10 17.50 -8.44
N GLU A 117 9.76 16.85 -9.54
CA GLU A 117 10.09 15.44 -9.78
C GLU A 117 10.36 15.13 -11.25
N SER A 118 11.23 14.16 -11.52
CA SER A 118 11.53 13.69 -12.86
C SER A 118 12.27 12.35 -12.84
N LYS A 119 12.20 11.62 -13.96
CA LYS A 119 13.09 10.47 -14.21
C LYS A 119 14.53 10.89 -14.53
N ASN A 120 14.73 12.16 -14.89
CA ASN A 120 16.07 12.72 -15.07
C ASN A 120 16.56 13.30 -13.73
N THR A 121 17.35 12.51 -13.00
CA THR A 121 17.92 12.91 -11.71
C THR A 121 18.77 14.17 -11.80
N SER A 122 19.52 14.38 -12.89
CA SER A 122 20.35 15.58 -13.05
C SER A 122 19.49 16.83 -13.22
N ALA A 123 18.36 16.74 -13.92
CA ALA A 123 17.42 17.85 -14.06
C ALA A 123 16.83 18.28 -12.72
N VAL A 124 16.45 17.32 -11.86
CA VAL A 124 15.95 17.62 -10.50
C VAL A 124 17.05 18.27 -9.66
N ALA A 125 18.28 17.75 -9.69
CA ALA A 125 19.40 18.28 -8.91
C ALA A 125 19.77 19.71 -9.34
N GLN A 126 19.83 19.97 -10.66
CA GLN A 126 20.10 21.30 -11.21
C GLN A 126 19.01 22.30 -10.82
N ALA A 127 17.75 21.96 -11.03
CA ALA A 127 16.64 22.85 -10.66
C ALA A 127 16.58 23.09 -9.15
N ALA A 128 16.82 22.07 -8.31
CA ALA A 128 16.89 22.24 -6.86
C ALA A 128 18.01 23.21 -6.44
N ALA A 129 19.18 23.15 -7.10
CA ALA A 129 20.29 24.06 -6.84
C ALA A 129 19.96 25.50 -7.25
N GLU A 130 19.36 25.69 -8.43
CA GLU A 130 18.96 27.02 -8.94
C GLU A 130 17.86 27.67 -8.09
N LEU A 131 16.79 26.92 -7.81
CA LEU A 131 15.67 27.37 -6.97
C LEU A 131 16.09 27.56 -5.50
N GLY A 132 17.14 26.87 -5.07
CA GLY A 132 17.75 26.97 -3.74
C GLY A 132 18.19 28.38 -3.35
N THR A 133 18.36 29.27 -4.33
CA THR A 133 18.67 30.70 -4.11
C THR A 133 17.48 31.50 -3.57
N GLN A 134 16.25 31.03 -3.80
CA GLN A 134 15.00 31.72 -3.47
C GLN A 134 14.11 30.92 -2.51
N ALA A 135 14.29 29.60 -2.48
CA ALA A 135 13.54 28.65 -1.67
C ALA A 135 14.50 27.73 -0.90
N ARG A 136 14.07 27.27 0.27
CA ARG A 136 14.86 26.35 1.10
C ARG A 136 14.54 24.91 0.71
N LEU A 137 15.54 24.11 0.38
CA LEU A 137 15.37 22.66 0.22
C LEU A 137 14.92 22.04 1.56
N THR A 138 13.80 21.31 1.54
CA THR A 138 13.21 20.67 2.73
C THR A 138 13.23 19.15 2.67
N GLY A 139 13.45 18.56 1.50
CA GLY A 139 13.64 17.12 1.35
C GLY A 139 13.95 16.75 -0.10
N SER A 140 14.52 15.58 -0.29
CA SER A 140 14.76 14.98 -1.59
C SER A 140 14.83 13.47 -1.48
N GLY A 141 14.67 12.77 -2.59
CA GLY A 141 14.82 11.32 -2.63
C GLY A 141 14.38 10.74 -3.97
N PHE A 142 14.10 9.43 -3.94
CA PHE A 142 13.57 8.70 -5.08
C PHE A 142 12.29 7.96 -4.70
N TYR A 143 11.54 7.55 -5.72
CA TYR A 143 10.45 6.59 -5.57
C TYR A 143 10.26 5.83 -6.88
N LEU A 144 9.61 4.67 -6.79
CA LEU A 144 9.19 3.89 -7.95
C LEU A 144 7.93 4.50 -8.58
N SER A 145 8.04 4.96 -9.83
CA SER A 145 6.94 5.55 -10.58
C SER A 145 5.78 4.57 -10.74
N THR A 146 4.56 5.11 -10.82
CA THR A 146 3.35 4.31 -11.06
C THR A 146 3.50 3.44 -12.31
N THR A 147 4.07 3.99 -13.39
CA THR A 147 4.30 3.25 -14.64
C THR A 147 5.26 2.06 -14.43
N ALA A 148 6.40 2.28 -13.78
CA ALA A 148 7.38 1.21 -13.53
C ALA A 148 6.82 0.14 -12.58
N ARG A 149 6.07 0.56 -11.56
CA ARG A 149 5.35 -0.35 -10.66
C ARG A 149 4.35 -1.21 -11.41
N THR A 150 3.45 -0.62 -12.21
CA THR A 150 2.46 -1.38 -12.98
C THR A 150 3.12 -2.36 -13.95
N GLN A 151 4.26 -2.00 -14.52
CA GLN A 151 5.03 -2.90 -15.37
C GLN A 151 5.59 -4.09 -14.58
N ALA A 152 6.17 -3.84 -13.42
CA ALA A 152 6.68 -4.89 -12.52
C ALA A 152 5.55 -5.82 -12.03
N GLU A 153 4.42 -5.25 -11.63
CA GLU A 153 3.22 -6.00 -11.20
C GLU A 153 2.73 -6.93 -12.32
N LYS A 154 2.64 -6.43 -13.57
CA LYS A 154 2.25 -7.25 -14.72
C LYS A 154 3.23 -8.41 -14.94
N GLY A 155 4.52 -8.18 -14.78
CA GLY A 155 5.55 -9.22 -14.90
C GLY A 155 5.43 -10.30 -13.82
N LEU A 156 4.95 -9.95 -12.63
CA LEU A 156 4.83 -10.87 -11.49
C LEU A 156 3.60 -11.76 -11.52
N ILE A 157 2.56 -11.44 -12.30
CA ILE A 157 1.30 -12.21 -12.31
C ILE A 157 1.55 -13.67 -12.68
N GLY A 158 2.35 -13.93 -13.73
CA GLY A 158 2.66 -15.29 -14.18
C GLY A 158 3.34 -16.10 -13.07
N THR A 159 4.41 -15.54 -12.48
CA THR A 159 5.14 -16.15 -11.38
C THR A 159 4.24 -16.39 -10.17
N ALA A 160 3.39 -15.44 -9.79
CA ALA A 160 2.51 -15.61 -8.64
C ALA A 160 1.48 -16.73 -8.84
N VAL A 161 0.97 -16.91 -10.07
CA VAL A 161 0.07 -18.02 -10.42
C VAL A 161 0.82 -19.35 -10.41
N GLU A 162 2.04 -19.41 -10.94
CA GLU A 162 2.89 -20.60 -10.89
C GLU A 162 3.19 -21.03 -9.45
N GLU A 163 3.55 -20.08 -8.58
CA GLU A 163 3.77 -20.32 -7.14
C GLU A 163 2.50 -20.83 -6.46
N PHE A 164 1.34 -20.27 -6.77
CA PHE A 164 0.05 -20.74 -6.26
C PHE A 164 -0.23 -22.19 -6.69
N GLN A 165 -0.10 -22.50 -7.97
CA GLN A 165 -0.36 -23.84 -8.50
C GLN A 165 0.64 -24.86 -7.95
N GLY A 166 1.92 -24.49 -7.85
CA GLY A 166 2.97 -25.31 -7.25
C GLY A 166 2.68 -25.62 -5.79
N LYS A 167 2.35 -24.59 -4.99
CA LYS A 167 1.98 -24.75 -3.58
C LYS A 167 0.72 -25.60 -3.40
N ALA A 168 -0.30 -25.41 -4.22
CA ALA A 168 -1.51 -26.22 -4.23
C ALA A 168 -1.20 -27.69 -4.50
N LYS A 169 -0.39 -27.98 -5.52
CA LYS A 169 0.02 -29.35 -5.90
C LYS A 169 0.82 -30.02 -4.79
N VAL A 170 1.83 -29.35 -4.25
CA VAL A 170 2.67 -29.91 -3.17
C VAL A 170 1.82 -30.20 -1.92
N THR A 171 0.93 -29.27 -1.56
CA THR A 171 0.06 -29.43 -0.39
C THR A 171 -0.96 -30.56 -0.61
N ALA A 172 -1.57 -30.66 -1.79
CA ALA A 172 -2.51 -31.72 -2.12
C ALA A 172 -1.87 -33.11 -2.08
N LEU A 173 -0.67 -33.25 -2.66
CA LEU A 173 0.10 -34.50 -2.63
C LEU A 173 0.43 -34.90 -1.19
N ALA A 174 0.85 -33.95 -0.35
CA ALA A 174 1.12 -34.18 1.07
C ALA A 174 -0.14 -34.63 1.85
N LEU A 175 -1.33 -34.23 1.39
CA LEU A 175 -2.62 -34.63 1.95
C LEU A 175 -3.17 -35.94 1.33
N GLY A 176 -2.44 -36.58 0.41
CA GLY A 176 -2.86 -37.83 -0.23
C GLY A 176 -3.84 -37.65 -1.40
N PHE A 177 -3.89 -36.47 -2.00
CA PHE A 177 -4.71 -36.18 -3.19
C PHE A 177 -3.80 -35.96 -4.42
N PRO A 178 -3.88 -36.80 -5.46
CA PRO A 178 -3.04 -36.69 -6.66
C PRO A 178 -3.43 -35.54 -7.59
N GLN A 179 -4.64 -35.00 -7.47
CA GLN A 179 -5.17 -34.00 -8.39
C GLN A 179 -5.79 -32.81 -7.65
N THR A 180 -5.64 -31.63 -8.25
CA THR A 180 -6.23 -30.37 -7.79
C THR A 180 -6.94 -29.67 -8.93
N GLU A 181 -8.08 -29.05 -8.66
CA GLU A 181 -8.81 -28.20 -9.61
C GLU A 181 -9.06 -26.84 -8.97
N ILE A 182 -8.83 -25.75 -9.71
CA ILE A 182 -9.08 -24.40 -9.21
C ILE A 182 -10.58 -24.19 -9.08
N LYS A 183 -11.04 -23.82 -7.88
CA LYS A 183 -12.44 -23.52 -7.55
C LYS A 183 -12.69 -22.01 -7.50
N GLU A 184 -11.74 -21.27 -6.93
CA GLU A 184 -11.83 -19.81 -6.78
C GLU A 184 -10.43 -19.23 -6.82
N ILE A 185 -10.27 -18.09 -7.49
CA ILE A 185 -9.00 -17.35 -7.52
C ILE A 185 -9.27 -15.86 -7.41
N SER A 186 -8.47 -15.19 -6.59
CA SER A 186 -8.44 -13.76 -6.41
C SER A 186 -6.98 -13.31 -6.49
N ILE A 187 -6.71 -12.33 -7.35
CA ILE A 187 -5.37 -11.80 -7.52
C ILE A 187 -5.35 -10.41 -6.90
N GLY A 188 -4.67 -10.30 -5.76
CA GLY A 188 -4.43 -9.05 -5.07
C GLY A 188 -3.13 -8.41 -5.54
N GLN A 189 -3.24 -7.25 -6.17
CA GLN A 189 -2.11 -6.35 -6.32
C GLN A 189 -2.01 -5.53 -5.03
N SER A 190 -0.85 -5.54 -4.39
CA SER A 190 -0.65 -4.81 -3.15
C SER A 190 -0.94 -3.32 -3.38
N GLY A 191 -2.06 -2.84 -2.83
CA GLY A 191 -2.56 -1.49 -3.04
C GLY A 191 -1.56 -0.45 -2.55
N TYR A 192 -0.86 0.17 -3.48
CA TYR A 192 -0.08 1.36 -3.19
C TYR A 192 -1.05 2.50 -2.88
N ASN A 193 -1.02 2.98 -1.64
CA ASN A 193 -1.54 4.31 -1.36
C ASN A 193 -0.41 5.27 -1.73
N PRO A 194 -0.56 6.13 -2.76
CA PRO A 194 0.43 7.15 -3.11
C PRO A 194 0.40 8.24 -2.03
N ARG A 195 0.84 7.91 -0.82
CA ARG A 195 1.29 8.94 0.10
C ARG A 195 2.69 9.34 -0.35
N PRO A 196 2.97 10.64 -0.52
CA PRO A 196 4.35 11.09 -0.71
C PRO A 196 5.19 10.44 0.39
N PRO A 197 6.38 9.88 0.08
CA PRO A 197 7.18 9.16 1.05
C PRO A 197 7.44 10.08 2.23
N GLY A 198 6.72 9.82 3.33
CA GLY A 198 7.10 10.33 4.64
C GLY A 198 8.45 9.71 4.96
N PRO A 199 9.36 10.45 5.61
CA PRO A 199 10.69 9.93 5.92
C PRO A 199 10.56 8.63 6.72
N MET A 200 10.82 7.49 6.06
CA MET A 200 11.00 6.23 6.77
C MET A 200 12.32 6.38 7.50
N MET A 201 12.22 6.58 8.81
CA MET A 201 13.35 6.69 9.71
C MET A 201 14.04 5.32 9.76
N LYS A 202 14.87 5.00 8.76
CA LYS A 202 15.99 4.09 8.99
C LYS A 202 16.81 4.77 10.07
N SER A 203 16.97 4.09 11.19
CA SER A 203 17.84 4.47 12.29
C SER A 203 19.27 4.63 11.76
N MET A 204 19.57 5.79 11.20
CA MET A 204 20.91 6.27 10.95
C MET A 204 21.42 6.80 12.29
N ALA A 205 22.10 5.93 13.03
CA ALA A 205 23.17 6.39 13.90
C ALA A 205 24.29 6.90 12.98
N MET A 206 24.15 8.13 12.48
CA MET A 206 25.26 8.89 11.90
C MET A 206 25.43 10.18 12.69
N SER A 207 26.50 10.14 13.47
CA SER A 207 27.33 11.21 13.99
C SER A 207 27.04 12.63 13.47
N ALA A 208 26.92 13.54 14.45
CA ALA A 208 26.75 14.98 14.33
C ALA A 208 28.00 15.71 13.78
N GLU A 209 28.47 15.36 12.58
CA GLU A 209 29.61 16.02 11.93
C GLU A 209 29.39 16.23 10.42
N MET A 210 28.22 16.76 10.04
CA MET A 210 27.97 17.26 8.68
C MET A 210 27.30 18.64 8.70
N ALA A 211 27.95 19.61 9.34
CA ALA A 211 27.48 21.01 9.37
C ALA A 211 28.39 21.97 8.58
N SER A 212 29.34 21.47 7.78
CA SER A 212 30.38 22.34 7.19
C SER A 212 30.92 21.88 5.84
N ARG A 213 30.07 21.46 4.90
CA ARG A 213 30.43 21.38 3.47
C ARG A 213 29.24 21.71 2.58
N ALA A 214 29.01 23.00 2.35
CA ALA A 214 28.26 23.46 1.19
C ALA A 214 29.12 23.23 -0.07
N THR A 215 28.48 22.81 -1.17
CA THR A 215 29.01 22.78 -2.55
C THR A 215 29.64 21.48 -3.06
N GLU A 216 29.14 20.31 -2.67
CA GLU A 216 29.27 19.11 -3.52
C GLU A 216 27.89 18.46 -3.69
N PRO A 217 27.46 18.07 -4.90
CA PRO A 217 26.22 17.32 -5.09
C PRO A 217 26.31 16.05 -4.26
N LEU A 218 25.43 15.90 -3.27
CA LEU A 218 25.34 14.66 -2.52
C LEU A 218 25.13 13.52 -3.53
N PRO A 219 25.99 12.46 -3.53
CA PRO A 219 25.80 11.32 -4.42
C PRO A 219 24.49 10.64 -4.02
N MET A 220 23.44 10.93 -4.78
CA MET A 220 22.11 10.38 -4.58
C MET A 220 21.96 9.18 -5.51
N GLU A 221 22.09 7.98 -4.95
CA GLU A 221 21.81 6.74 -5.68
C GLU A 221 20.36 6.31 -5.42
N PRO A 222 19.60 5.94 -6.45
CA PRO A 222 18.25 5.43 -6.28
C PRO A 222 18.25 4.13 -5.48
N GLY A 223 17.30 4.01 -4.56
CA GLY A 223 17.08 2.78 -3.82
C GLY A 223 16.38 1.71 -4.67
N LYS A 224 15.97 0.64 -4.00
CA LYS A 224 15.11 -0.38 -4.57
C LYS A 224 13.80 -0.45 -3.81
N ALA A 225 12.70 -0.62 -4.54
CA ALA A 225 11.38 -0.89 -4.01
C ALA A 225 10.99 -2.34 -4.31
N THR A 226 10.42 -3.03 -3.33
CA THR A 226 9.85 -4.37 -3.53
C THR A 226 8.41 -4.24 -4.03
N VAL A 227 8.13 -4.85 -5.17
CA VAL A 227 6.79 -5.00 -5.75
C VAL A 227 6.31 -6.42 -5.51
N SER A 228 5.07 -6.59 -5.02
CA SER A 228 4.49 -7.89 -4.68
C SER A 228 3.12 -8.07 -5.32
N VAL A 229 2.90 -9.25 -5.91
CA VAL A 229 1.58 -9.72 -6.36
C VAL A 229 1.22 -10.97 -5.56
N THR A 230 0.03 -10.97 -4.95
CA THR A 230 -0.48 -12.08 -4.16
C THR A 230 -1.65 -12.74 -4.88
N VAL A 231 -1.63 -14.06 -4.95
CA VAL A 231 -2.72 -14.89 -5.45
C VAL A 231 -3.31 -15.66 -4.27
N SER A 232 -4.59 -15.45 -4.02
CA SER A 232 -5.38 -16.10 -2.98
C SER A 232 -6.46 -16.93 -3.64
N GLY A 233 -6.72 -18.13 -3.15
CA GLY A 233 -7.71 -18.98 -3.81
C GLY A 233 -8.05 -20.27 -3.10
N ALA A 234 -9.00 -20.98 -3.68
CA ALA A 234 -9.45 -22.28 -3.25
C ALA A 234 -9.28 -23.29 -4.39
N VAL A 235 -8.75 -24.46 -4.06
CA VAL A 235 -8.68 -25.61 -4.97
C VAL A 235 -9.48 -26.78 -4.39
N THR A 236 -10.17 -27.50 -5.25
CA THR A 236 -10.83 -28.77 -4.93
C THR A 236 -9.81 -29.89 -5.02
N LEU A 237 -9.75 -30.75 -4.01
CA LEU A 237 -8.87 -31.91 -3.95
C LEU A 237 -9.58 -33.14 -4.52
N LYS A 238 -8.95 -33.82 -5.48
CA LYS A 238 -9.49 -35.02 -6.13
C LYS A 238 -8.58 -36.22 -5.90
N ARG A 239 -9.21 -37.39 -5.75
CA ARG A 239 -8.53 -38.70 -5.68
C ARG A 239 -8.27 -39.26 -7.06
#